data_AF-A0A445D9B6-F1
#
_entry.id   AF-A0A445D9B6-F1
#
_cell.length_a   1.000
_cell.length_b   1.000
_cell.length_c   1.000
_cell.angle_alpha   90.00
_cell.angle_beta   90.00
_cell.angle_gamma   90.00
#
_symmetry.space_group_name_H-M   'P 1'
#
loop_
_entity.id
_entity.type
_entity.pdbx_description
1 polymer ?
#
loop_
_entity_poly.entity_id
_entity_poly.type
_entity_poly.pdbx_seq_one_letter_code
_entity_poly.pdbx_strand_id
1 'polypeptide(L)'
;MFSTTKSSATLFSLHRAASTTAESASSKPKLFNLVSVKESRSPVYKGLGLINPHRSLSVSCSSRSEQNGSSHKSSIQGSEAFLRGVLESMQSVYLNRNPTAEAILELVHSAENNPLCYDHLAFRTFGVTGYGIDSMASFFLDYGYTRREELRFPAKKLRALWFSPPADSQDGGGRGIKGPLPRIFISELIVDQMSPQTQVCSREQFSITMP
;
A
#
# COMPACT_ATOMS: atom_id res chain seq x y z
N MET A 1 -11.71 28.10 53.46
CA MET A 1 -13.12 27.93 53.91
C MET A 1 -13.74 26.83 53.05
N PHE A 2 -13.86 25.64 53.62
CA PHE A 2 -14.43 24.47 52.94
C PHE A 2 -15.94 24.45 53.16
N SER A 3 -16.72 24.24 52.10
CA SER A 3 -18.15 23.97 52.19
C SER A 3 -18.42 22.55 51.73
N THR A 4 -19.06 21.78 52.62
CA THR A 4 -19.40 20.37 52.51
C THR A 4 -20.88 20.27 52.20
N THR A 5 -21.29 19.46 51.22
CA THR A 5 -22.67 18.97 51.11
C THR A 5 -22.70 17.46 50.85
N LYS A 6 -23.50 16.76 51.66
CA LYS A 6 -23.75 15.32 51.77
C LYS A 6 -24.50 14.78 50.54
N SER A 7 -24.09 13.66 49.95
CA SER A 7 -24.59 12.27 50.12
C SER A 7 -26.11 12.05 49.94
N SER A 8 -26.46 11.23 48.93
CA SER A 8 -27.55 10.23 49.04
C SER A 8 -27.30 9.10 48.03
N ALA A 9 -27.12 7.89 48.55
CA ALA A 9 -27.01 6.65 47.80
C ALA A 9 -28.36 5.95 47.76
N THR A 10 -28.73 5.37 46.62
CA THR A 10 -29.86 4.42 46.52
C THR A 10 -29.38 3.16 45.81
N LEU A 11 -29.37 2.07 46.59
CA LEU A 11 -29.19 0.68 46.18
C LEU A 11 -30.43 0.17 45.44
N PHE A 12 -30.25 -0.59 44.34
CA PHE A 12 -31.20 -1.64 43.98
C PHE A 12 -30.50 -2.84 43.30
N SER A 13 -30.38 -3.88 44.12
CA SER A 13 -30.49 -5.34 43.90
C SER A 13 -30.01 -6.04 42.61
N LEU A 14 -29.11 -7.01 42.85
CA LEU A 14 -28.89 -8.18 42.00
C LEU A 14 -30.15 -9.06 41.91
N HIS A 15 -30.37 -9.65 40.73
CA HIS A 15 -31.02 -10.96 40.63
C HIS A 15 -30.16 -11.92 39.80
N ARG A 16 -29.90 -13.07 40.41
CA ARG A 16 -29.29 -14.29 39.89
C ARG A 16 -30.38 -15.34 39.82
N ALA A 17 -30.48 -16.09 38.73
CA ALA A 17 -31.15 -17.39 38.67
C ALA A 17 -30.61 -18.20 37.47
N ALA A 18 -30.72 -19.50 37.61
CA ALA A 18 -29.86 -20.52 37.02
C ALA A 18 -30.35 -21.09 35.67
N SER A 19 -29.45 -21.89 35.10
CA SER A 19 -29.49 -22.68 33.88
C SER A 19 -30.66 -23.66 33.76
N THR A 20 -31.16 -23.86 32.53
CA THR A 20 -31.76 -25.11 32.06
C THR A 20 -31.30 -25.43 30.64
N THR A 21 -30.97 -26.69 30.44
CA THR A 21 -30.53 -27.39 29.23
C THR A 21 -31.60 -27.47 28.14
N ALA A 22 -31.23 -27.40 26.85
CA ALA A 22 -31.54 -28.40 25.81
C ALA A 22 -31.20 -27.93 24.37
N GLU A 23 -30.48 -28.80 23.66
CA GLU A 23 -30.59 -29.20 22.25
C GLU A 23 -30.52 -28.20 21.06
N SER A 24 -29.43 -28.35 20.30
CA SER A 24 -29.40 -28.70 18.87
C SER A 24 -30.49 -28.14 17.92
N ALA A 25 -30.11 -27.19 17.07
CA ALA A 25 -30.49 -27.21 15.64
C ALA A 25 -29.58 -26.30 14.79
N SER A 26 -28.92 -26.94 13.82
CA SER A 26 -28.19 -26.30 12.71
C SER A 26 -29.16 -25.54 11.80
N SER A 27 -28.86 -24.27 11.50
CA SER A 27 -29.55 -23.54 10.43
C SER A 27 -28.53 -22.87 9.49
N LYS A 28 -28.55 -23.31 8.22
CA LYS A 28 -27.75 -22.79 7.12
C LYS A 28 -28.36 -21.48 6.61
N PRO A 29 -27.57 -20.51 6.11
CA PRO A 29 -28.14 -19.37 5.39
C PRO A 29 -28.59 -19.79 3.98
N LYS A 30 -29.76 -19.28 3.59
CA LYS A 30 -30.44 -19.51 2.31
C LYS A 30 -29.68 -18.84 1.16
N LEU A 31 -29.32 -19.63 0.15
CA LEU A 31 -28.94 -19.16 -1.20
C LEU A 31 -30.21 -18.73 -1.95
N PHE A 32 -30.19 -17.56 -2.59
CA PHE A 32 -31.21 -17.16 -3.56
C PHE A 32 -30.73 -17.38 -5.01
N ASN A 33 -31.61 -18.07 -5.74
CA ASN A 33 -31.78 -18.34 -7.18
C ASN A 33 -30.81 -17.77 -8.24
N LEU A 34 -30.18 -18.73 -8.93
CA LEU A 34 -30.25 -19.06 -10.37
C LEU A 34 -30.57 -17.94 -11.39
N VAL A 35 -29.59 -17.63 -12.25
CA VAL A 35 -29.82 -17.29 -13.66
C VAL A 35 -29.05 -18.28 -14.54
N SER A 36 -29.80 -19.01 -15.36
CA SER A 36 -29.30 -19.97 -16.35
C SER A 36 -28.92 -19.22 -17.62
N VAL A 37 -27.66 -19.28 -18.04
CA VAL A 37 -27.21 -18.77 -19.35
C VAL A 37 -26.96 -19.96 -20.27
N LYS A 38 -27.76 -19.99 -21.34
CA LYS A 38 -27.71 -20.94 -22.43
C LYS A 38 -26.37 -20.89 -23.16
N GLU A 39 -25.89 -22.08 -23.46
CA GLU A 39 -24.85 -22.38 -24.42
C GLU A 39 -25.29 -22.00 -25.85
N SER A 40 -24.47 -21.21 -26.55
CA SER A 40 -24.51 -21.16 -28.01
C SER A 40 -23.21 -20.63 -28.62
N ARG A 41 -22.60 -21.51 -29.42
CA ARG A 41 -21.88 -21.31 -30.70
C ARG A 41 -20.76 -20.26 -30.79
N SER A 42 -19.58 -20.81 -31.08
CA SER A 42 -18.38 -20.20 -31.62
C SER A 42 -18.59 -19.36 -32.89
N PRO A 43 -17.67 -18.41 -33.12
CA PRO A 43 -17.08 -18.29 -34.44
C PRO A 43 -15.55 -18.33 -34.40
N VAL A 44 -15.02 -19.00 -35.42
CA VAL A 44 -13.62 -19.07 -35.84
C VAL A 44 -13.10 -17.66 -36.13
N TYR A 45 -11.98 -17.28 -35.51
CA TYR A 45 -11.11 -16.23 -36.05
C TYR A 45 -9.66 -16.70 -36.08
N LYS A 46 -9.09 -16.54 -37.26
CA LYS A 46 -7.76 -16.94 -37.71
C LYS A 46 -6.68 -16.24 -36.87
N GLY A 47 -5.64 -17.00 -36.54
CA GLY A 47 -4.45 -16.47 -35.90
C GLY A 47 -3.67 -15.51 -36.78
N LEU A 48 -3.04 -14.54 -36.13
CA LEU A 48 -1.74 -14.00 -36.48
C LEU A 48 -1.04 -13.70 -35.15
N GLY A 49 0.03 -14.44 -34.89
CA GLY A 49 0.93 -14.15 -33.78
C GLY A 49 1.74 -12.90 -34.07
N LEU A 50 2.02 -12.11 -33.05
CA LEU A 50 3.17 -11.22 -32.98
C LEU A 50 3.52 -10.98 -31.51
N ILE A 51 4.52 -11.75 -31.10
CA ILE A 51 5.52 -11.43 -30.09
C ILE A 51 5.81 -9.92 -30.01
N ASN A 52 5.77 -9.34 -28.81
CA ASN A 52 6.21 -7.97 -28.57
C ASN A 52 7.30 -7.98 -27.50
N PRO A 53 8.59 -8.09 -27.88
CA PRO A 53 9.69 -7.86 -26.96
C PRO A 53 10.01 -6.35 -26.93
N HIS A 54 10.42 -5.86 -25.75
CA HIS A 54 11.14 -4.59 -25.55
C HIS A 54 10.29 -3.30 -25.42
N ARG A 55 9.82 -2.99 -24.21
CA ARG A 55 9.51 -1.60 -23.81
C ARG A 55 10.83 -0.84 -23.61
N SER A 56 11.32 -0.18 -24.65
CA SER A 56 12.32 0.88 -24.53
C SER A 56 11.60 2.17 -24.11
N LEU A 57 11.85 2.65 -22.90
CA LEU A 57 11.43 3.99 -22.48
C LEU A 57 12.54 4.96 -22.91
N SER A 58 12.39 5.63 -24.05
CA SER A 58 13.28 6.73 -24.43
C SER A 58 12.76 8.04 -23.82
N VAL A 59 13.65 8.75 -23.14
CA VAL A 59 13.38 10.09 -22.61
C VAL A 59 14.20 11.07 -23.44
N SER A 60 13.53 11.82 -24.32
CA SER A 60 14.20 12.87 -25.10
C SER A 60 14.24 14.16 -24.29
N CYS A 61 15.44 14.64 -23.97
CA CYS A 61 15.64 15.95 -23.36
C CYS A 61 15.95 16.98 -24.45
N SER A 62 15.22 18.10 -24.45
CA SER A 62 15.53 19.27 -25.27
C SER A 62 15.96 20.40 -24.35
N SER A 63 17.25 20.70 -24.31
CA SER A 63 17.81 21.84 -23.58
C SER A 63 17.92 23.04 -24.51
N ARG A 64 17.28 24.17 -24.15
CA ARG A 64 17.63 25.50 -24.64
C ARG A 64 18.35 26.22 -23.50
N SER A 65 19.58 26.63 -23.76
CA SER A 65 20.49 27.27 -22.80
C SER A 65 20.27 28.78 -22.74
N GLU A 66 20.18 29.35 -21.54
CA GLU A 66 20.82 30.63 -21.18
C GLU A 66 21.27 30.59 -19.69
N GLN A 67 22.38 31.26 -19.40
CA GLN A 67 23.29 31.05 -18.27
C GLN A 67 22.84 31.70 -16.94
N ASN A 68 22.98 30.98 -15.82
CA ASN A 68 23.95 31.23 -14.72
C ASN A 68 23.51 30.46 -13.44
N GLY A 69 24.36 29.55 -12.93
CA GLY A 69 24.24 28.93 -11.60
C GLY A 69 23.49 27.59 -11.44
N SER A 70 23.19 26.84 -12.52
CA SER A 70 22.11 25.82 -12.51
C SER A 70 22.51 24.34 -12.59
N SER A 71 23.79 23.97 -12.40
CA SER A 71 24.25 22.59 -12.65
C SER A 71 23.64 21.53 -11.71
N HIS A 72 23.23 21.92 -10.50
CA HIS A 72 22.56 21.00 -9.56
C HIS A 72 21.07 20.82 -9.84
N LYS A 73 20.40 21.82 -10.43
CA LYS A 73 18.93 21.83 -10.58
C LYS A 73 18.45 20.89 -11.69
N SER A 74 19.20 20.78 -12.78
CA SER A 74 18.86 19.89 -13.91
C SER A 74 18.99 18.41 -13.56
N SER A 75 20.03 18.04 -12.81
CA SER A 75 20.25 16.67 -12.36
C SER A 75 19.13 16.21 -11.40
N ILE A 76 18.74 17.08 -10.45
CA ILE A 76 17.68 16.82 -9.47
C ILE A 76 16.33 16.65 -10.16
N GLN A 77 16.03 17.48 -11.17
CA GLN A 77 14.80 17.39 -11.93
C GLN A 77 14.69 16.07 -12.73
N GLY A 78 15.80 15.58 -13.29
CA GLY A 78 15.86 14.29 -13.96
C GLY A 78 15.59 13.10 -13.04
N SER A 79 16.17 13.11 -11.83
CA SER A 79 15.93 12.05 -10.83
C SER A 79 14.49 12.04 -10.32
N GLU A 80 13.86 13.19 -10.11
CA GLU A 80 12.46 13.25 -9.66
C GLU A 80 11.51 12.68 -10.74
N ALA A 81 11.73 13.02 -12.01
CA ALA A 81 10.93 12.49 -13.11
C ALA A 81 11.04 10.94 -13.19
N PHE A 82 12.24 10.40 -12.99
CA PHE A 82 12.45 8.95 -12.94
C PHE A 82 11.71 8.31 -11.75
N LEU A 83 11.85 8.85 -10.54
CA LEU A 83 11.12 8.39 -9.36
C LEU A 83 9.62 8.35 -9.62
N ARG A 84 9.06 9.43 -10.19
CA ARG A 84 7.63 9.50 -10.52
C ARG A 84 7.22 8.44 -11.55
N GLY A 85 8.07 8.14 -12.53
CA GLY A 85 7.84 7.06 -13.49
C GLY A 85 7.82 5.67 -12.84
N VAL A 86 8.70 5.44 -11.87
CA VAL A 86 8.70 4.20 -11.08
C VAL A 86 7.43 4.09 -10.23
N LEU A 87 7.06 5.15 -9.53
CA LEU A 87 5.84 5.18 -8.71
C LEU A 87 4.56 5.00 -9.54
N GLU A 88 4.50 5.60 -10.72
CA GLU A 88 3.39 5.43 -11.67
C GLU A 88 3.30 3.99 -12.16
N SER A 89 4.45 3.34 -12.40
CA SER A 89 4.50 1.92 -12.75
C SER A 89 4.01 1.03 -11.61
N MET A 90 4.40 1.33 -10.36
CA MET A 90 3.90 0.64 -9.17
C MET A 90 2.38 0.81 -9.00
N GLN A 91 1.86 2.02 -9.18
CA GLN A 91 0.42 2.31 -9.14
C GLN A 91 -0.33 1.52 -10.21
N SER A 92 0.17 1.49 -11.44
CA SER A 92 -0.47 0.76 -12.54
C SER A 92 -0.63 -0.72 -12.22
N VAL A 93 0.42 -1.35 -11.69
CA VAL A 93 0.36 -2.76 -11.23
C VAL A 93 -0.64 -2.94 -10.09
N TYR A 94 -0.70 -2.00 -9.15
CA TYR A 94 -1.64 -2.05 -8.04
C TYR A 94 -3.09 -1.96 -8.53
N LEU A 95 -3.43 -0.95 -9.34
CA LEU A 95 -4.80 -0.74 -9.82
C LEU A 95 -5.30 -1.88 -10.70
N ASN A 96 -4.45 -2.39 -11.58
CA ASN A 96 -4.79 -3.53 -12.43
C ASN A 96 -5.20 -4.79 -11.63
N ARG A 97 -4.65 -4.96 -10.42
CA ARG A 97 -4.97 -6.08 -9.51
C ARG A 97 -6.09 -5.78 -8.53
N ASN A 98 -6.50 -4.52 -8.40
CA ASN A 98 -7.46 -4.06 -7.41
C ASN A 98 -8.55 -3.20 -8.07
N PRO A 99 -9.47 -3.81 -8.85
CA PRO A 99 -10.48 -3.06 -9.63
C PRO A 99 -11.38 -2.19 -8.76
N THR A 100 -11.62 -2.57 -7.50
CA THR A 100 -12.34 -1.73 -6.54
C THR A 100 -11.60 -0.43 -6.23
N ALA A 101 -10.28 -0.47 -6.09
CA ALA A 101 -9.48 0.72 -5.82
C ALA A 101 -9.49 1.66 -7.03
N GLU A 102 -9.38 1.10 -8.25
CA GLU A 102 -9.50 1.87 -9.50
C GLU A 102 -10.86 2.55 -9.61
N ALA A 103 -11.96 1.81 -9.42
CA ALA A 103 -13.31 2.38 -9.47
C ALA A 103 -13.54 3.49 -8.43
N ILE A 104 -12.98 3.36 -7.22
CA ILE A 104 -13.07 4.40 -6.19
C ILE A 104 -12.28 5.65 -6.62
N LEU A 105 -11.08 5.47 -7.19
CA LEU A 105 -10.29 6.60 -7.68
C LEU A 105 -11.01 7.36 -8.79
N GLU A 106 -11.62 6.64 -9.75
CA GLU A 106 -12.42 7.24 -10.82
C GLU A 106 -13.64 7.98 -10.27
N LEU A 107 -14.35 7.38 -9.31
CA LEU A 107 -15.52 8.00 -8.69
C LEU A 107 -15.15 9.30 -7.98
N VAL A 108 -14.11 9.27 -7.13
CA VAL A 108 -13.62 10.46 -6.43
C VAL A 108 -13.16 11.52 -7.42
N HIS A 109 -12.50 11.12 -8.51
CA HIS A 109 -12.09 12.03 -9.57
C HIS A 109 -13.29 12.71 -10.26
N SER A 110 -14.39 11.99 -10.45
CA SER A 110 -15.61 12.54 -11.06
C SER A 110 -16.43 13.43 -10.13
N ALA A 111 -16.35 13.20 -8.82
CA ALA A 111 -17.16 13.88 -7.82
C ALA A 111 -16.53 15.19 -7.30
N GLU A 112 -15.20 15.29 -7.26
CA GLU A 112 -14.49 16.42 -6.64
C GLU A 112 -13.61 17.19 -7.64
N ASN A 113 -13.77 18.51 -7.67
CA ASN A 113 -12.86 19.39 -8.43
C ASN A 113 -11.48 19.53 -7.76
N ASN A 114 -11.29 19.04 -6.53
CA ASN A 114 -10.01 19.15 -5.81
C ASN A 114 -8.99 18.10 -6.25
N PRO A 115 -7.70 18.46 -6.35
CA PRO A 115 -6.65 17.54 -6.73
C PRO A 115 -6.52 16.40 -5.71
N LEU A 116 -6.89 15.19 -6.13
CA LEU A 116 -6.64 13.97 -5.36
C LEU A 116 -5.13 13.84 -5.13
N CYS A 117 -4.71 13.87 -3.88
CA CYS A 117 -3.31 13.68 -3.49
C CYS A 117 -3.16 12.37 -2.72
N TYR A 118 -2.07 11.66 -2.96
CA TYR A 118 -1.76 10.46 -2.18
C TYR A 118 -1.06 10.84 -0.89
N ASP A 119 -1.65 10.42 0.22
CA ASP A 119 -1.11 10.64 1.55
C ASP A 119 0.18 9.83 1.76
N HIS A 120 0.10 8.53 1.48
CA HIS A 120 1.21 7.61 1.60
C HIS A 120 1.07 6.37 0.70
N LEU A 121 2.18 5.72 0.43
CA LEU A 121 2.26 4.37 -0.15
C LEU A 121 2.81 3.40 0.90
N ALA A 122 2.24 2.20 0.97
CA ALA A 122 2.60 1.21 1.98
C ALA A 122 3.18 -0.07 1.35
N PHE A 123 4.34 -0.49 1.84
CA PHE A 123 5.05 -1.70 1.42
C PHE A 123 5.19 -2.68 2.58
N ARG A 124 5.17 -3.98 2.24
CA ARG A 124 5.37 -5.09 3.18
C ARG A 124 6.56 -5.92 2.74
N THR A 125 7.38 -6.27 3.70
CA THR A 125 8.67 -6.91 3.51
C THR A 125 8.85 -8.02 4.55
N PHE A 126 9.92 -8.82 4.44
CA PHE A 126 10.26 -9.84 5.41
C PHE A 126 11.55 -9.45 6.10
N GLY A 127 11.59 -9.49 7.44
CA GLY A 127 12.77 -9.20 8.25
C GLY A 127 13.82 -10.31 8.13
N VAL A 128 14.36 -10.45 6.93
CA VAL A 128 15.44 -11.34 6.50
C VAL A 128 16.48 -10.48 5.81
N THR A 129 17.75 -10.83 5.95
CA THR A 129 18.87 -10.10 5.34
C THR A 129 18.63 -9.83 3.85
N GLY A 130 18.66 -8.56 3.45
CA GLY A 130 18.46 -8.15 2.05
C GLY A 130 17.00 -8.03 1.60
N TYR A 131 16.01 -8.40 2.43
CA TYR A 131 14.59 -8.38 2.07
C TYR A 131 13.69 -7.61 3.04
N GLY A 132 14.29 -6.93 4.04
CA GLY A 132 13.59 -6.15 5.06
C GLY A 132 13.38 -4.69 4.67
N ILE A 133 13.09 -3.85 5.69
CA ILE A 133 12.82 -2.42 5.49
C ILE A 133 14.00 -1.73 4.78
N ASP A 134 15.23 -1.99 5.21
CA ASP A 134 16.41 -1.26 4.70
C ASP A 134 16.64 -1.49 3.21
N SER A 135 16.36 -2.70 2.72
CA SER A 135 16.47 -3.05 1.29
C SER A 135 15.50 -2.23 0.45
N MET A 136 14.22 -2.20 0.84
CA MET A 136 13.20 -1.40 0.14
C MET A 136 13.43 0.12 0.33
N ALA A 137 13.84 0.54 1.53
CA ALA A 137 14.04 1.94 1.86
C ALA A 137 15.21 2.56 1.08
N SER A 138 16.26 1.80 0.79
CA SER A 138 17.46 2.27 0.08
C SER A 138 17.10 3.05 -1.19
N PHE A 139 16.20 2.50 -2.01
CA PHE A 139 15.69 3.17 -3.21
C PHE A 139 15.14 4.56 -2.91
N PHE A 140 14.27 4.71 -1.92
CA PHE A 140 13.66 6.00 -1.59
C PHE A 140 14.66 6.98 -0.99
N LEU A 141 15.59 6.50 -0.16
CA LEU A 141 16.66 7.31 0.43
C LEU A 141 17.54 7.94 -0.66
N ASP A 142 17.83 7.21 -1.74
CA ASP A 142 18.59 7.72 -2.89
C ASP A 142 17.89 8.90 -3.61
N TYR A 143 16.56 9.04 -3.45
CA TYR A 143 15.77 10.17 -3.96
C TYR A 143 15.44 11.21 -2.88
N GLY A 144 16.18 11.24 -1.77
CA GLY A 144 16.06 12.30 -0.76
C GLY A 144 14.93 12.11 0.25
N TYR A 145 14.27 10.94 0.28
CA TYR A 145 13.38 10.63 1.39
C TYR A 145 14.16 10.56 2.70
N THR A 146 13.53 10.99 3.79
CA THR A 146 14.15 10.98 5.12
C THR A 146 13.45 9.98 6.01
N ARG A 147 14.20 9.06 6.65
CA ARG A 147 13.68 8.12 7.64
C ARG A 147 13.11 8.85 8.86
N ARG A 148 11.96 8.40 9.34
CA ARG A 148 11.26 8.95 10.50
C ARG A 148 11.05 7.89 11.58
N GLU A 149 10.01 8.03 12.39
CA GLU A 149 9.80 7.20 13.57
C GLU A 149 9.56 5.71 13.23
N GLU A 150 10.00 4.86 14.14
CA GLU A 150 9.71 3.43 14.13
C GLU A 150 8.40 3.14 14.86
N LEU A 151 7.60 2.25 14.28
CA LEU A 151 6.39 1.71 14.89
C LEU A 151 6.55 0.19 15.10
N ARG A 152 6.03 -0.33 16.21
CA ARG A 152 6.02 -1.76 16.51
C ARG A 152 4.61 -2.26 16.68
N PHE A 153 4.34 -3.45 16.15
CA PHE A 153 3.05 -4.13 16.26
C PHE A 153 3.27 -5.54 16.83
N PRO A 154 3.48 -5.69 18.16
CA PRO A 154 3.88 -6.96 18.77
C PRO A 154 2.90 -8.10 18.50
N ALA A 155 1.59 -7.85 18.59
CA ALA A 155 0.57 -8.85 18.33
C ALA A 155 0.62 -9.40 16.89
N LYS A 156 1.09 -8.58 15.94
CA LYS A 156 1.24 -8.96 14.52
C LYS A 156 2.67 -9.38 14.18
N LYS A 157 3.61 -9.32 15.14
CA LYS A 157 5.05 -9.57 14.93
C LYS A 157 5.65 -8.70 13.82
N LEU A 158 5.23 -7.43 13.73
CA LEU A 158 5.70 -6.49 12.72
C LEU A 158 6.48 -5.32 13.35
N ARG A 159 7.41 -4.78 12.57
CA ARG A 159 8.04 -3.47 12.76
C ARG A 159 7.81 -2.65 11.50
N ALA A 160 7.71 -1.33 11.62
CA ALA A 160 7.57 -0.43 10.50
C ALA A 160 8.36 0.86 10.70
N LEU A 161 8.76 1.47 9.58
CA LEU A 161 9.31 2.81 9.51
C LEU A 161 8.52 3.59 8.46
N TRP A 162 8.39 4.89 8.65
CA TRP A 162 7.90 5.77 7.61
C TRP A 162 8.97 6.76 7.17
N PHE A 163 8.82 7.27 5.95
CA PHE A 163 9.78 8.14 5.29
C PHE A 163 9.05 9.37 4.73
N SER A 164 9.54 10.55 5.08
CA SER A 164 8.99 11.81 4.56
C SER A 164 9.61 12.14 3.19
N PRO A 165 8.83 12.67 2.24
CA PRO A 165 9.37 13.13 0.96
C PRO A 165 10.36 14.31 1.13
N PRO A 166 11.24 14.54 0.15
CA PRO A 166 12.13 15.70 0.14
C PRO A 166 11.34 17.02 0.08
N ALA A 167 11.76 18.03 0.83
CA ALA A 167 11.02 19.29 0.97
C ALA A 167 11.02 20.16 -0.29
N ASP A 168 12.03 19.98 -1.15
CA ASP A 168 12.22 20.66 -2.42
C ASP A 168 11.54 19.97 -3.61
N SER A 169 10.81 18.86 -3.37
CA SER A 169 10.05 18.18 -4.41
C SER A 169 9.09 19.15 -5.08
N GLN A 170 9.16 19.23 -6.40
CA GLN A 170 8.27 20.13 -7.14
C GLN A 170 6.88 19.51 -7.16
N ASP A 171 5.87 20.23 -6.68
CA ASP A 171 4.49 19.88 -7.02
C ASP A 171 4.30 20.17 -8.51
N GLY A 172 4.11 19.13 -9.31
CA GLY A 172 3.89 19.26 -10.76
C GLY A 172 2.53 19.90 -11.10
N GLY A 173 1.79 20.42 -10.11
CA GLY A 173 0.41 20.87 -10.25
C GLY A 173 -0.54 19.73 -10.63
N GLY A 174 -0.08 18.48 -10.48
CA GLY A 174 -0.77 17.29 -10.92
C GLY A 174 -1.61 16.65 -9.81
N ARG A 175 -2.10 15.44 -10.08
CA ARG A 175 -2.89 14.63 -9.15
C ARG A 175 -2.25 13.26 -8.95
N GLY A 176 -2.59 12.58 -7.87
CA GLY A 176 -2.01 11.29 -7.48
C GLY A 176 -0.49 11.38 -7.45
N ILE A 177 0.18 10.51 -8.22
CA ILE A 177 1.65 10.48 -8.35
C ILE A 177 2.25 11.72 -9.02
N LYS A 178 1.45 12.53 -9.73
CA LYS A 178 1.92 13.79 -10.33
C LYS A 178 1.74 15.01 -9.41
N GLY A 179 1.08 14.84 -8.26
CA GLY A 179 0.94 15.87 -7.23
C GLY A 179 2.11 15.87 -6.22
N PRO A 180 1.89 16.32 -4.98
CA PRO A 180 2.85 16.19 -3.89
C PRO A 180 3.30 14.73 -3.71
N LEU A 181 4.59 14.51 -3.50
CA LEU A 181 5.12 13.16 -3.32
C LEU A 181 4.53 12.52 -2.05
N PRO A 182 4.05 11.26 -2.11
CA PRO A 182 3.47 10.60 -0.95
C PRO A 182 4.56 10.25 0.07
N ARG A 183 4.16 10.15 1.35
CA ARG A 183 5.01 9.49 2.35
C ARG A 183 5.15 8.00 2.01
N ILE A 184 6.25 7.38 2.44
CA ILE A 184 6.46 5.95 2.25
C ILE A 184 6.39 5.26 3.59
N PHE A 185 5.56 4.23 3.72
CA PHE A 185 5.43 3.40 4.91
C PHE A 185 5.92 1.99 4.58
N ILE A 186 6.97 1.51 5.25
CA ILE A 186 7.54 0.19 4.99
C ILE A 186 7.46 -0.61 6.28
N SER A 187 6.84 -1.78 6.21
CA SER A 187 6.75 -2.73 7.31
C SER A 187 7.47 -4.02 6.97
N GLU A 188 8.05 -4.65 7.99
CA GLU A 188 8.65 -5.98 7.89
C GLU A 188 8.04 -6.94 8.91
N LEU A 189 7.88 -8.19 8.49
CA LEU A 189 7.58 -9.31 9.39
C LEU A 189 8.84 -9.72 10.14
N ILE A 190 8.79 -9.78 11.47
CA ILE A 190 9.90 -10.24 12.31
C ILE A 190 9.91 -11.78 12.27
N VAL A 191 10.62 -12.33 11.28
CA VAL A 191 10.59 -13.78 10.97
C VAL A 191 11.03 -14.61 12.18
N ASP A 192 12.00 -14.15 12.96
CA ASP A 192 12.51 -14.87 14.14
C ASP A 192 11.47 -15.04 15.26
N GLN A 193 10.37 -14.27 15.23
CA GLN A 193 9.26 -14.44 16.17
C GLN A 193 8.20 -15.44 15.66
N MET A 194 8.34 -15.98 14.44
CA MET A 194 7.40 -16.93 13.85
C MET A 194 7.66 -18.37 14.32
N SER A 195 6.77 -19.31 14.00
CA SER A 195 7.01 -20.72 14.30
C SER A 195 8.22 -21.25 13.54
N PRO A 196 8.91 -22.30 14.03
CA PRO A 196 10.05 -22.89 13.34
C PRO A 196 9.74 -23.27 11.88
N GLN A 197 8.55 -23.81 11.62
CA GLN A 197 8.12 -24.17 10.26
C GLN A 197 8.05 -22.94 9.35
N THR A 198 7.44 -21.84 9.80
CA THR A 198 7.36 -20.60 9.02
C THR A 198 8.73 -19.97 8.80
N GLN A 199 9.63 -20.06 9.79
CA GLN A 199 11.01 -19.58 9.64
C GLN A 199 11.75 -20.35 8.55
N VAL A 200 11.65 -21.69 8.54
CA VAL A 200 12.26 -22.54 7.52
C VAL A 200 11.71 -22.20 6.13
N CYS A 201 10.39 -22.20 5.94
CA CYS A 201 9.80 -21.89 4.63
C CYS A 201 10.18 -20.48 4.14
N SER A 202 10.23 -19.49 5.05
CA SER A 202 10.65 -18.14 4.67
C SER A 202 12.11 -18.14 4.21
N ARG A 203 13.01 -18.78 4.96
CA ARG A 203 14.43 -18.87 4.60
C ARG A 203 14.64 -19.61 3.29
N GLU A 204 13.93 -20.71 3.04
CA GLU A 204 14.00 -21.44 1.76
C GLU A 204 13.62 -20.54 0.58
N GLN A 205 12.48 -19.82 0.69
CA GLN A 205 12.02 -18.91 -0.36
C GLN A 205 13.07 -17.84 -0.70
N PHE A 206 13.74 -17.27 0.31
CA PHE A 206 14.74 -16.23 0.12
C PHE A 206 16.13 -16.78 -0.27
N SER A 207 16.49 -17.98 0.16
CA SER A 207 17.74 -18.65 -0.24
C SER A 207 17.74 -19.06 -1.72
N ILE A 208 16.59 -19.48 -2.27
CA ILE A 208 16.46 -19.81 -3.71
C ILE A 208 16.67 -18.55 -4.59
N THR A 209 16.52 -17.36 -4.03
CA THR A 209 16.60 -16.08 -4.75
C THR A 209 18.00 -15.44 -4.68
N MET A 210 18.96 -16.05 -3.97
CA MET A 210 20.36 -15.58 -3.88
C MET A 210 21.24 -16.34 -4.89
N PRO A 211 21.67 -15.71 -6.02
CA PRO A 211 22.71 -16.27 -6.88
C PRO A 211 24.10 -16.21 -6.26
#